data_AF-A0A3D5U871-F1
#
_entry.id   AF-A0A3D5U871-F1
#
_cell.length_a   1.000
_cell.length_b   1.000
_cell.length_c   1.000
_cell.angle_alpha   90.00
_cell.angle_beta   90.00
_cell.angle_gamma   90.00
#
_symmetry.space_group_name_H-M   'P 1'
#
loop_
_entity.id
_entity.type
_entity.pdbx_description
1 polymer ?
#
loop_
_entity_poly.entity_id
_entity_poly.type
_entity_poly.pdbx_seq_one_letter_code
_entity_poly.pdbx_strand_id
1 'polypeptide(L)'
;MTNEKIEGFLEKVNMNYLFCLLSKLEAHRINQFPSFVKNKFDKKITMLSMEHVADNEVPDYINELAEAEQAMAAERALFEDNEEGDDFGEETIDDSAKFAREIQAADPSEYDSFEVVKDPFAANEDDDEDIDAFDDDDDEDDDE
;
A
#
# COMPACT_ATOMS: atom_id res chain seq x y z
N MET A 1 -10.88 -19.42 17.32
CA MET A 1 -10.16 -20.67 17.58
C MET A 1 -8.71 -20.39 17.29
N THR A 2 -7.88 -20.34 18.32
CA THR A 2 -6.43 -20.17 18.16
C THR A 2 -5.87 -21.41 17.48
N ASN A 3 -4.88 -21.21 16.60
CA ASN A 3 -4.31 -22.31 15.85
C ASN A 3 -3.32 -23.07 16.77
N GLU A 4 -3.63 -24.33 17.07
CA GLU A 4 -2.83 -25.19 17.96
C GLU A 4 -1.36 -25.29 17.54
N LYS A 5 -1.08 -25.13 16.24
CA LYS A 5 0.29 -25.16 15.69
C LYS A 5 1.09 -23.93 16.11
N ILE A 6 0.45 -22.76 16.11
CA ILE A 6 1.08 -21.49 16.51
C ILE A 6 1.38 -21.52 18.00
N GLU A 7 0.42 -21.98 18.81
CA GLU A 7 0.61 -22.14 20.27
C GLU A 7 1.74 -23.13 20.56
N GLY A 8 1.77 -24.27 19.87
CA GLY A 8 2.84 -25.26 20.01
C GLY A 8 4.23 -24.74 19.63
N PHE A 9 4.35 -23.83 18.65
CA PHE A 9 5.62 -23.19 18.31
C PHE A 9 6.04 -22.20 19.41
N LEU A 10 5.14 -21.33 19.85
CA LEU A 10 5.41 -20.30 20.85
C LEU A 10 5.81 -20.92 22.21
N GLU A 11 5.15 -22.02 22.61
CA GLU A 11 5.46 -22.72 23.86
C GLU A 11 6.83 -23.42 23.84
N LYS A 12 7.23 -24.00 22.71
CA LYS A 12 8.45 -24.82 22.62
C LYS A 12 9.70 -24.01 22.29
N VAL A 13 9.57 -22.98 21.47
CA VAL A 13 10.73 -22.33 20.83
C VAL A 13 11.13 -21.06 21.57
N ASN A 14 10.25 -20.46 22.39
CA ASN A 14 10.52 -19.23 23.18
C ASN A 14 11.23 -18.11 22.38
N MET A 15 10.95 -18.01 21.08
CA MET A 15 11.48 -16.99 20.17
C MET A 15 10.33 -16.18 19.55
N ASN A 16 9.47 -15.62 20.41
CA ASN A 16 8.23 -14.96 20.00
C ASN A 16 8.49 -13.75 19.09
N TYR A 17 9.56 -12.99 19.36
CA TYR A 17 9.92 -11.83 18.54
C TYR A 17 10.35 -12.24 17.13
N LEU A 18 11.19 -13.28 17.02
CA LEU A 18 11.62 -13.82 15.72
C LEU A 18 10.43 -14.37 14.93
N PHE A 19 9.53 -15.07 15.59
CA PHE A 19 8.29 -15.57 14.99
C PHE A 19 7.46 -14.43 14.37
N CYS A 20 7.27 -13.34 15.09
CA CYS A 20 6.57 -12.16 14.57
C CYS A 20 7.27 -11.53 13.36
N LEU A 21 8.61 -11.43 13.39
CA LEU A 21 9.38 -10.88 12.27
C LEU A 21 9.25 -11.74 11.01
N LEU A 22 9.41 -13.06 11.15
CA LEU A 22 9.28 -14.00 10.03
C LEU A 22 7.85 -14.01 9.48
N SER A 23 6.85 -13.99 10.36
CA SER A 23 5.44 -13.92 9.96
C SER A 23 5.12 -12.65 9.18
N LYS A 24 5.76 -11.52 9.54
CA LYS A 24 5.64 -10.24 8.82
C LYS A 24 6.32 -10.29 7.45
N LEU A 25 7.50 -10.90 7.36
CA LEU A 25 8.22 -11.05 6.09
C LEU A 25 7.44 -11.93 5.13
N GLU A 26 6.92 -13.07 5.59
CA GLU A 26 6.11 -13.96 4.78
C GLU A 26 4.79 -13.32 4.36
N ALA A 27 4.13 -12.57 5.25
CA ALA A 27 2.95 -11.79 4.88
C ALA A 27 3.24 -10.76 3.78
N HIS A 28 4.41 -10.11 3.83
CA HIS A 28 4.84 -9.18 2.80
C HIS A 28 5.06 -9.89 1.45
N ARG A 29 5.72 -11.06 1.44
CA ARG A 29 5.89 -11.89 0.24
C ARG A 29 4.55 -12.26 -0.39
N ILE A 30 3.61 -12.76 0.42
CA ILE A 30 2.28 -13.18 -0.08
C ILE A 30 1.48 -11.98 -0.61
N ASN A 31 1.61 -10.80 0.00
CA ASN A 31 0.93 -9.59 -0.47
C ASN A 31 1.40 -9.13 -1.86
N GLN A 32 2.66 -9.37 -2.20
CA GLN A 32 3.23 -9.04 -3.51
C GLN A 32 2.73 -9.95 -4.63
N PHE A 33 2.02 -11.05 -4.33
CA PHE A 33 1.48 -11.92 -5.37
C PHE A 33 0.35 -11.24 -6.18
N PRO A 34 0.18 -11.63 -7.46
CA PRO A 34 -0.95 -11.20 -8.28
C PRO A 34 -2.29 -11.56 -7.63
N SER A 35 -3.32 -10.75 -7.91
CA SER A 35 -4.67 -10.97 -7.35
C SER A 35 -5.23 -12.35 -7.65
N PHE A 36 -4.89 -12.92 -8.81
CA PHE A 36 -5.26 -14.28 -9.19
C PHE A 36 -4.81 -15.33 -8.16
N VAL A 37 -3.57 -15.23 -7.66
CA VAL A 37 -3.03 -16.14 -6.65
C VAL A 37 -3.62 -15.81 -5.28
N LYS A 38 -3.78 -14.53 -4.95
CA LYS A 38 -4.37 -14.11 -3.67
C LYS A 38 -5.80 -14.58 -3.48
N ASN A 39 -6.58 -14.66 -4.56
CA ASN A 39 -7.96 -15.14 -4.54
C ASN A 39 -8.07 -16.65 -4.30
N LYS A 40 -6.98 -17.43 -4.49
CA LYS A 40 -6.95 -18.87 -4.18
C LYS A 40 -6.77 -19.15 -2.68
N PHE A 41 -6.45 -18.13 -1.86
CA PHE A 41 -6.28 -18.31 -0.43
C PHE A 41 -7.62 -18.24 0.32
N ASP A 42 -7.97 -19.32 1.01
CA ASP A 42 -9.18 -19.38 1.85
C ASP A 42 -9.04 -18.61 3.16
N LYS A 43 -7.81 -18.34 3.60
CA LYS A 43 -7.48 -17.71 4.89
C LYS A 43 -6.93 -16.30 4.70
N LYS A 44 -7.08 -15.47 5.74
CA LYS A 44 -6.41 -14.17 5.82
C LYS A 44 -4.89 -14.37 5.74
N ILE A 45 -4.22 -13.53 4.94
CA ILE A 45 -2.77 -13.58 4.69
C ILE A 45 -1.97 -13.61 6.00
N THR A 46 -2.40 -12.87 7.02
CA THR A 46 -1.75 -12.84 8.34
C THR A 46 -1.81 -14.18 9.08
N MET A 47 -2.92 -14.92 8.97
CA MET A 47 -2.99 -16.26 9.58
C MET A 47 -2.21 -17.27 8.76
N LEU A 48 -2.26 -17.16 7.43
CA LEU A 48 -1.52 -18.03 6.52
C LEU A 48 -0.01 -17.89 6.74
N SER A 49 0.50 -16.67 6.87
CA SER A 49 1.93 -16.42 7.10
C SER A 49 2.40 -16.95 8.45
N MET A 50 1.59 -16.79 9.52
CA MET A 50 1.89 -17.37 10.83
C MET A 50 1.87 -18.90 10.80
N GLU A 51 1.00 -19.52 10.00
CA GLU A 51 0.96 -20.97 9.80
C GLU A 51 2.22 -21.48 9.07
N HIS A 52 2.62 -20.85 7.96
CA HIS A 52 3.84 -21.24 7.23
C HIS A 52 5.08 -21.21 8.14
N VAL A 53 5.20 -20.16 8.96
CA VAL A 53 6.32 -20.01 9.89
C VAL A 53 6.23 -21.01 11.05
N ALA A 54 5.04 -21.27 11.58
CA ALA A 54 4.85 -22.25 12.66
C ALA A 54 5.11 -23.68 12.20
N ASP A 55 4.72 -24.04 10.97
CA ASP A 55 4.97 -25.34 10.36
C ASP A 55 6.41 -25.46 9.81
N ASN A 56 7.17 -24.36 9.78
CA ASN A 56 8.51 -24.28 9.17
C ASN A 56 8.53 -24.73 7.70
N GLU A 57 7.39 -24.59 7.03
CA GLU A 57 7.19 -24.94 5.62
C GLU A 57 6.60 -23.71 4.93
N VAL A 58 7.41 -23.09 4.07
CA VAL A 58 7.01 -21.97 3.23
C VAL A 58 6.69 -22.50 1.83
N PRO A 59 5.42 -22.55 1.40
CA PRO A 59 5.06 -23.06 0.10
C PRO A 59 5.66 -22.23 -1.04
N ASP A 60 6.07 -22.92 -2.11
CA ASP A 60 6.48 -22.30 -3.36
C ASP A 60 5.27 -22.15 -4.29
N TYR A 61 4.94 -20.90 -4.61
CA TYR A 61 3.82 -20.54 -5.49
C TYR A 61 4.25 -20.34 -6.95
N ILE A 62 5.40 -20.90 -7.35
CA ILE A 62 6.02 -20.66 -8.67
C ILE A 62 5.08 -21.09 -9.80
N ASN A 63 4.36 -22.20 -9.63
CA ASN A 63 3.43 -22.71 -10.65
C ASN A 63 2.20 -21.81 -10.78
N GLU A 64 1.62 -21.36 -9.66
CA GLU A 64 0.47 -20.45 -9.64
C GLU A 64 0.83 -19.06 -10.16
N LEU A 65 2.07 -18.61 -9.93
CA LEU A 65 2.60 -17.36 -10.47
C LEU A 65 2.79 -17.44 -11.98
N ALA A 66 3.33 -18.55 -12.49
CA ALA A 66 3.48 -18.77 -13.94
C ALA A 66 2.12 -18.87 -14.65
N GLU A 67 1.13 -19.53 -14.02
CA GLU A 67 -0.25 -19.57 -14.53
C GLU A 67 -0.87 -18.16 -14.57
N ALA A 68 -0.68 -17.36 -13.51
CA ALA A 68 -1.17 -16.00 -13.45
C ALA A 68 -0.51 -15.10 -14.50
N GLU A 69 0.79 -15.24 -14.73
CA GLU A 69 1.52 -14.51 -15.77
C GLU A 69 1.00 -14.88 -17.17
N GLN A 70 0.78 -16.17 -17.44
CA GLN A 70 0.19 -16.61 -18.71
C GLN A 70 -1.23 -16.10 -18.91
N ALA A 71 -2.06 -16.09 -17.85
CA ALA A 71 -3.42 -15.56 -17.93
C ALA A 71 -3.43 -14.05 -18.19
N MET A 72 -2.58 -13.28 -17.50
CA MET A 72 -2.44 -11.83 -17.74
C MET A 72 -1.86 -11.53 -19.13
N ALA A 73 -0.90 -12.32 -19.60
CA ALA A 73 -0.35 -12.20 -20.94
C ALA A 73 -1.40 -12.54 -22.02
N ALA A 74 -2.23 -13.56 -21.79
CA ALA A 74 -3.33 -13.91 -22.69
C ALA A 74 -4.42 -12.84 -22.70
N GLU A 75 -4.78 -12.28 -21.55
CA GLU A 75 -5.72 -11.16 -21.46
C GLU A 75 -5.17 -9.94 -22.21
N ARG A 76 -3.90 -9.59 -22.00
CA ARG A 76 -3.23 -8.52 -22.76
C ARG A 76 -3.19 -8.80 -24.26
N ALA A 77 -2.86 -10.02 -24.66
CA ALA A 77 -2.82 -10.42 -26.06
C ALA A 77 -4.21 -10.36 -26.72
N LEU A 78 -5.29 -10.66 -25.98
CA LEU A 78 -6.66 -10.53 -26.48
C LEU A 78 -7.05 -9.09 -26.82
N PHE A 79 -6.47 -8.11 -26.11
CA PHE A 79 -6.65 -6.69 -26.40
C PHE A 79 -5.71 -6.19 -27.52
N GLU A 80 -4.54 -6.80 -27.69
CA GLU A 80 -3.58 -6.48 -28.78
C GLU A 80 -3.97 -7.14 -30.12
N ASP A 81 -4.58 -8.34 -30.16
CA ASP A 81 -5.00 -9.03 -31.40
C ASP A 81 -6.35 -8.53 -31.96
N ASN A 82 -7.12 -7.76 -31.19
CA ASN A 82 -8.29 -7.04 -31.70
C ASN A 82 -7.90 -5.73 -32.42
N GLU A 83 -6.62 -5.40 -32.49
CA GLU A 83 -6.07 -4.22 -33.17
C GLU A 83 -5.76 -4.47 -34.66
N GLU A 84 -6.16 -5.61 -35.25
CA GLU A 84 -6.11 -5.83 -36.71
C GLU A 84 -7.47 -5.59 -37.40
N GLY A 85 -8.39 -4.88 -36.75
CA GLY A 85 -9.70 -4.58 -37.34
C GLY A 85 -10.57 -3.52 -36.69
N ASP A 86 -10.14 -2.83 -35.64
CA ASP A 86 -10.87 -1.67 -35.11
C ASP A 86 -10.03 -0.41 -35.27
N ASP A 87 -10.61 0.53 -36.00
CA ASP A 87 -10.11 1.85 -36.28
C ASP A 87 -9.84 2.58 -34.95
N PHE A 88 -8.58 2.62 -34.50
CA PHE A 88 -8.07 3.58 -33.50
C PHE A 88 -8.08 5.03 -34.04
N GLY A 89 -9.01 5.35 -34.94
CA GLY A 89 -9.30 6.65 -35.52
C GLY A 89 -10.38 7.43 -34.78
N GLU A 90 -10.93 6.91 -33.67
CA GLU A 90 -11.66 7.77 -32.74
C GLU A 90 -10.65 8.56 -31.89
N GLU A 91 -10.12 9.63 -32.49
CA GLU A 91 -9.57 10.76 -31.74
C GLU A 91 -10.54 11.08 -30.60
N THR A 92 -10.04 11.04 -29.37
CA THR A 92 -10.75 11.62 -28.22
C THR A 92 -11.24 13.00 -28.63
N ILE A 93 -12.55 13.26 -28.52
CA ILE A 93 -13.14 14.54 -28.90
C ILE A 93 -12.50 15.62 -28.03
N ASP A 94 -11.61 16.44 -28.59
CA ASP A 94 -11.01 17.59 -27.93
C ASP A 94 -12.08 18.67 -27.75
N ASP A 95 -12.85 18.57 -26.67
CA ASP A 95 -13.85 19.55 -26.27
C ASP A 95 -13.30 20.62 -25.31
N SER A 96 -11.96 20.74 -25.17
CA SER A 96 -11.30 21.76 -24.34
C SER A 96 -11.78 23.18 -24.68
N ALA A 97 -12.09 23.46 -25.94
CA ALA A 97 -12.63 24.74 -26.39
C ALA A 97 -14.06 25.04 -25.87
N LYS A 98 -14.82 24.02 -25.47
CA LYS A 98 -16.15 24.16 -24.86
C LYS A 98 -16.03 24.64 -23.41
N PHE A 99 -15.01 24.17 -22.68
CA PHE A 99 -14.76 24.52 -21.28
C PHE A 99 -13.90 25.79 -21.13
N ALA A 100 -13.03 26.11 -22.09
CA ALA A 100 -12.22 27.33 -22.06
C ALA A 100 -13.07 28.62 -22.17
N ARG A 101 -14.26 28.53 -22.79
CA ARG A 101 -15.15 29.68 -22.97
C ARG A 101 -15.80 30.15 -21.68
N GLU A 102 -15.94 29.26 -20.69
CA GLU A 102 -16.49 29.59 -19.37
C GLU A 102 -15.45 30.30 -18.49
N ILE A 103 -14.17 29.93 -18.66
CA ILE A 103 -13.04 30.54 -17.93
C ILE A 103 -12.73 31.96 -18.45
N GLN A 104 -12.90 32.23 -19.74
CA GLN A 104 -12.68 33.58 -20.32
C GLN A 104 -13.84 34.54 -20.11
N ALA A 105 -15.05 34.04 -19.83
CA ALA A 105 -16.23 34.85 -19.60
C ALA A 105 -16.44 35.25 -18.13
N ALA A 106 -15.79 34.55 -17.21
CA ALA A 106 -15.74 34.94 -15.81
C ALA A 106 -14.67 36.02 -15.62
N ASP A 107 -15.07 37.17 -15.07
CA ASP A 107 -14.13 38.20 -14.65
C ASP A 107 -13.20 37.60 -13.57
N PRO A 108 -11.88 37.55 -13.77
CA PRO A 108 -10.95 36.97 -12.79
C PRO A 108 -11.04 37.63 -11.40
N SER A 109 -11.63 38.82 -11.32
CA SER A 109 -11.88 39.52 -10.06
C SER A 109 -13.00 38.91 -9.20
N GLU A 110 -13.85 38.02 -9.73
CA GLU A 110 -14.86 37.31 -8.94
C GLU A 110 -14.28 36.14 -8.11
N TYR A 111 -13.08 35.64 -8.46
CA TYR A 111 -12.39 34.56 -7.75
C TYR A 111 -11.26 35.04 -6.82
N ASP A 112 -11.01 36.35 -6.74
CA ASP A 112 -9.99 36.92 -5.83
C ASP A 112 -10.50 37.15 -4.40
N SER A 113 -11.75 36.74 -4.10
CA SER A 113 -12.16 36.55 -2.70
C SER A 113 -11.82 35.13 -2.28
N PHE A 114 -10.55 34.90 -1.95
CA PHE A 114 -10.14 33.74 -1.17
C PHE A 114 -10.77 33.91 0.22
N GLU A 115 -12.04 33.58 0.37
CA GLU A 115 -12.63 33.36 1.68
C GLU A 115 -11.84 32.21 2.27
N VAL A 116 -11.04 32.51 3.29
CA VAL A 116 -10.19 31.53 3.97
C VAL A 116 -11.11 30.45 4.52
N VAL A 117 -11.29 29.38 3.73
CA VAL A 117 -11.99 28.19 4.18
C VAL A 117 -11.11 27.62 5.28
N LYS A 118 -11.49 27.90 6.53
CA LYS A 118 -10.88 27.24 7.69
C LYS A 118 -11.04 25.75 7.48
N ASP A 119 -9.91 25.07 7.34
CA ASP A 119 -9.84 23.62 7.29
C ASP A 119 -10.54 23.04 8.54
N PRO A 120 -11.63 22.27 8.40
CA PRO A 120 -12.31 21.67 9.53
C PRO A 120 -11.48 20.57 10.23
N PHE A 121 -10.30 20.23 9.71
CA PHE A 121 -9.29 19.36 10.35
C PHE A 121 -8.05 20.11 10.85
N ALA A 122 -8.01 21.44 10.76
CA ALA A 122 -7.11 22.24 11.58
C ALA A 122 -7.61 22.17 13.03
N ALA A 123 -7.43 20.99 13.63
CA ALA A 123 -7.72 20.73 15.01
C ALA A 123 -6.92 21.70 15.88
N ASN A 124 -7.60 22.25 16.88
CA ASN A 124 -7.04 23.08 17.94
C ASN A 124 -5.75 22.45 18.47
N GLU A 125 -4.62 23.06 18.15
CA GLU A 125 -3.41 22.99 18.97
C GLU A 125 -3.35 24.29 19.77
N ASP A 126 -4.28 24.42 20.71
CA ASP A 126 -3.94 25.04 22.00
C ASP A 126 -3.18 23.96 22.77
N ASP A 127 -1.91 23.75 22.44
CA ASP A 127 -0.95 23.08 23.31
C ASP A 127 0.37 23.84 23.24
N ASP A 128 0.44 24.90 24.04
CA ASP A 128 1.66 25.55 24.45
C ASP A 128 2.51 24.55 25.27
N GLU A 129 3.14 23.56 24.63
CA GLU A 129 4.26 22.82 25.20
C GLU A 129 5.55 23.16 24.44
N ASP A 130 6.12 24.27 24.91
CA ASP A 130 7.50 24.71 24.75
C ASP A 130 8.47 23.54 25.06
N ILE A 131 8.98 22.83 24.05
CA ILE A 131 10.07 21.84 24.20
C ILE A 131 11.13 21.99 23.08
N ASP A 132 11.51 23.23 22.79
CA ASP A 132 12.81 23.52 22.18
C ASP A 132 13.84 23.86 23.27
N ALA A 133 14.33 22.81 23.94
CA ALA A 133 15.55 22.86 24.75
C ALA A 133 16.37 21.58 24.52
N PHE A 134 16.79 21.37 23.26
CA PHE A 134 18.01 20.61 22.99
C PHE A 134 19.19 21.51 23.35
N ASP A 135 19.58 21.49 24.63
CA ASP A 135 20.84 22.04 25.10
C ASP A 135 21.91 20.94 24.94
N ASP A 136 22.67 21.09 23.86
CA ASP A 136 23.84 20.31 23.50
C ASP A 136 25.03 20.94 24.22
N ASP A 137 25.23 20.61 25.50
CA ASP A 137 26.46 20.91 26.24
C ASP A 137 27.06 19.59 26.75
N ASP A 138 27.81 18.98 25.83
CA ASP A 138 28.92 18.09 26.08
C ASP A 138 30.04 18.92 26.74
N ASP A 139 30.18 18.83 28.07
CA ASP A 139 31.44 19.23 28.72
C ASP A 139 31.80 18.27 29.86
N GLU A 140 32.97 17.67 29.66
CA GLU A 140 33.74 16.81 30.52
C GLU A 140 34.06 17.52 31.86
N ASP A 141 33.67 16.94 32.99
CA ASP A 141 34.30 17.26 34.28
C ASP A 141 35.21 16.10 34.71
N ASP A 142 36.47 16.29 34.35
CA ASP A 142 37.67 15.67 34.90
C ASP A 142 37.95 16.26 36.31
N ASP A 143 38.52 15.41 37.18
CA ASP A 143 39.26 15.73 38.41
C ASP A 143 38.59 16.40 39.64
N GLU A 144 38.27 15.60 40.67
CA GLU A 144 38.96 15.56 41.99
C GLU A 144 38.51 14.40 42.92
#